data_AF-A0A9N8DZZ9-F1
#
_entry.id   AF-A0A9N8DZZ9-F1
#
_cell.length_a   1.000
_cell.length_b   1.000
_cell.length_c   1.000
_cell.angle_alpha   90.00
_cell.angle_beta   90.00
_cell.angle_gamma   90.00
#
_symmetry.space_group_name_H-M   'P 1'
#
loop_
_entity.id
_entity.type
_entity.pdbx_description
1 polymer ?
#
loop_
_entity_poly.entity_id
_entity_poly.type
_entity_poly.pdbx_seq_one_letter_code
_entity_poly.pdbx_strand_id
1 'polypeptide(L)'
;MPNDNATTTSSPATMVTAKQEGAPAATGGAPEAAVDNSADDSSPSDGDDEASPVKLYKSNRLKGYITLILAGIINYTAARNSQKVVNNHAVAASDGQRAYAEAVAITSVLMTSVIFVAHLDRWSPLKSVWEKTFGDGSVIELLMIIFLVIWWTIATSIATTVRGIAGDGKGQYNLYYSTWCCCWTSYWTLERWLVAYGWASFKQFISSWPFRAPGWIAVGIFSFLCLMWYMDLYSNHESATRDAPLLQQHYLEIGDGQWEWLLFVGSATLVPSLVFVIVELFRETSTDATSSSLHGGSTKATPDKRFSVAAAAHHRVNAAVGTRNFSPSRDSPIRSSRQFVPQRQNPLPDKGNSTGGKGPLENILEGFCLVLLVLAWIPTVIISTSPGGAASLVGNAYFCTWINTVFIMETFIWFLHDLRKGVHSALQVKEREYQKRQQEVMQKSRALEGKRMAAGSWQNDAVDDIELDEVQPTPTMQAVMPPLPTHPVFDLSSSQTPPPQEERLAATSPNVASNDTYRRGNVRLRGTDLDDDLDDVGEDDLPGDDDNNERTPRGSTVFFEADMAPSNRDLENPMK
;
A
#
# COMPACT_ATOMS: atom_id res chain seq x y z
N MET A 1 13.25 38.85 59.56
CA MET A 1 13.85 37.50 59.53
C MET A 1 13.70 36.94 58.13
N PRO A 2 14.77 36.85 57.34
CA PRO A 2 14.77 36.14 56.07
C PRO A 2 15.27 34.70 56.29
N ASN A 3 14.52 33.73 55.77
CA ASN A 3 14.88 32.32 55.77
C ASN A 3 15.54 31.99 54.43
N ASP A 4 16.78 31.55 54.51
CA ASP A 4 17.50 30.85 53.46
C ASP A 4 16.80 29.53 53.12
N ASN A 5 16.74 29.17 51.84
CA ASN A 5 16.98 27.79 51.42
C ASN A 5 17.26 27.72 49.91
N ALA A 6 18.55 27.58 49.60
CA ALA A 6 19.07 27.11 48.34
C ALA A 6 18.86 25.59 48.26
N THR A 7 18.24 25.11 47.17
CA THR A 7 18.17 23.68 46.87
C THR A 7 19.04 23.38 45.64
N THR A 8 20.13 22.71 45.93
CA THR A 8 21.13 22.09 45.05
C THR A 8 20.54 21.11 44.05
N THR A 9 20.88 21.28 42.77
CA THR A 9 20.73 20.27 41.71
C THR A 9 21.99 19.41 41.62
N SER A 10 21.90 18.15 42.06
CA SER A 10 22.95 17.14 41.88
C SER A 10 22.73 16.35 40.59
N SER A 11 23.71 16.41 39.68
CA SER A 11 23.91 15.44 38.60
C SER A 11 24.30 14.06 39.14
N PRO A 12 24.11 12.99 38.35
CA PRO A 12 25.09 11.91 38.34
C PRO A 12 25.64 11.60 36.94
N ALA A 13 26.95 11.78 36.86
CA ALA A 13 28.01 10.98 36.26
C ALA A 13 27.73 9.96 35.12
N THR A 14 28.57 10.14 34.12
CA THR A 14 29.07 9.30 33.01
C THR A 14 29.72 7.98 33.45
N MET A 15 29.45 6.88 32.71
CA MET A 15 30.32 5.73 32.38
C MET A 15 29.43 4.66 31.69
N VAL A 16 29.73 3.93 30.61
CA VAL A 16 30.97 3.31 30.10
C VAL A 16 30.85 3.11 28.58
N THR A 17 31.92 3.41 27.85
CA THR A 17 32.17 2.99 26.47
C THR A 17 32.60 1.52 26.42
N ALA A 18 31.89 0.70 25.65
CA ALA A 18 32.37 -0.62 25.26
C ALA A 18 32.45 -0.73 23.74
N LYS A 19 33.70 -0.89 23.28
CA LYS A 19 34.17 -1.22 21.95
C LYS A 19 33.70 -2.62 21.57
N GLN A 20 33.10 -2.81 20.39
CA GLN A 20 33.03 -4.15 19.77
C GLN A 20 33.27 -4.08 18.26
N GLU A 21 34.36 -4.73 17.86
CA GLU A 21 34.83 -4.96 16.50
C GLU A 21 34.01 -6.07 15.81
N GLY A 22 33.76 -5.91 14.51
CA GLY A 22 33.98 -6.98 13.51
C GLY A 22 32.90 -8.04 13.23
N ALA A 23 32.11 -7.80 12.17
CA ALA A 23 31.65 -8.72 11.10
C ALA A 23 30.70 -9.90 11.42
N PRO A 24 30.06 -10.57 10.42
CA PRO A 24 29.82 -10.23 9.02
C PRO A 24 28.32 -10.21 8.61
N ALA A 25 28.07 -9.88 7.35
CA ALA A 25 26.79 -9.86 6.65
C ALA A 25 25.93 -11.13 6.88
N ALA A 26 24.67 -10.91 7.28
CA ALA A 26 23.62 -11.92 7.28
C ALA A 26 22.53 -11.52 6.28
N THR A 27 22.59 -12.14 5.11
CA THR A 27 21.45 -12.38 4.22
C THR A 27 20.43 -13.23 4.96
N GLY A 28 19.43 -12.58 5.55
CA GLY A 28 18.28 -13.23 6.21
C GLY A 28 17.00 -12.87 5.49
N GLY A 29 16.70 -13.57 4.38
CA GLY A 29 15.35 -13.61 3.86
C GLY A 29 14.46 -14.28 4.91
N ALA A 30 13.52 -13.52 5.46
CA ALA A 30 12.49 -14.08 6.34
C ALA A 30 11.71 -15.15 5.54
N PRO A 31 11.53 -16.37 6.08
CA PRO A 31 10.69 -17.35 5.42
C PRO A 31 9.26 -16.82 5.50
N GLU A 32 8.72 -16.49 4.32
CA GLU A 32 7.31 -16.29 4.09
C GLU A 32 6.60 -17.53 4.65
N ALA A 33 5.94 -17.36 5.80
CA ALA A 33 5.10 -18.39 6.39
C ALA A 33 3.95 -18.62 5.41
N ALA A 34 4.15 -19.55 4.49
CA ALA A 34 3.09 -20.18 3.74
C ALA A 34 2.10 -20.68 4.77
N VAL A 35 0.96 -19.98 4.86
CA VAL A 35 -0.23 -20.52 5.50
C VAL A 35 -0.59 -21.72 4.65
N ASP A 36 -0.13 -22.89 5.10
CA ASP A 36 -0.44 -24.19 4.53
C ASP A 36 -1.94 -24.39 4.76
N ASN A 37 -2.74 -23.90 3.81
CA ASN A 37 -4.13 -24.29 3.63
C ASN A 37 -4.13 -25.69 3.00
N SER A 38 -3.44 -26.64 3.64
CA SER A 38 -3.68 -28.06 3.43
C SER A 38 -5.12 -28.28 3.86
N ALA A 39 -6.03 -28.16 2.89
CA ALA A 39 -7.36 -28.72 2.97
C ALA A 39 -7.14 -30.19 3.26
N ASP A 40 -7.26 -30.51 4.55
CA ASP A 40 -7.17 -31.84 5.12
C ASP A 40 -8.24 -32.66 4.38
N ASP A 41 -7.78 -33.50 3.45
CA ASP A 41 -8.60 -34.42 2.67
C ASP A 41 -8.99 -35.58 3.60
N SER A 42 -9.76 -35.25 4.64
CA SER A 42 -10.29 -36.18 5.60
C SER A 42 -11.37 -36.99 4.89
N SER A 43 -10.97 -38.18 4.46
CA SER A 43 -11.87 -39.22 3.99
C SER A 43 -13.01 -39.41 5.01
N PRO A 44 -14.27 -39.55 4.58
CA PRO A 44 -15.39 -39.68 5.50
C PRO A 44 -15.32 -41.05 6.19
N SER A 45 -14.68 -41.07 7.35
CA SER A 45 -14.78 -42.16 8.33
C SER A 45 -16.16 -42.03 8.97
N ASP A 46 -17.08 -42.94 8.64
CA ASP A 46 -18.44 -43.04 9.19
C ASP A 46 -18.44 -43.49 10.69
N GLY A 47 -17.46 -43.05 11.48
CA GLY A 47 -17.41 -43.24 12.92
C GLY A 47 -18.04 -42.05 13.63
N ASP A 48 -18.79 -42.29 14.70
CA ASP A 48 -19.31 -41.28 15.63
C ASP A 48 -18.14 -40.48 16.25
N ASP A 49 -17.54 -39.59 15.45
CA ASP A 49 -16.42 -38.75 15.82
C ASP A 49 -16.91 -37.77 16.89
N GLU A 50 -16.71 -38.21 18.13
CA GLU A 50 -16.68 -37.41 19.34
C GLU A 50 -16.03 -36.06 18.99
N ALA A 51 -16.87 -35.04 18.80
CA ALA A 51 -16.49 -33.80 18.15
C ALA A 51 -15.21 -33.25 18.77
N SER A 52 -14.10 -33.40 18.03
CA SER A 52 -12.78 -33.10 18.57
C SER A 52 -12.80 -31.68 19.18
N PRO A 53 -12.31 -31.50 20.42
CA PRO A 53 -12.55 -30.30 21.18
C PRO A 53 -12.07 -29.07 20.39
N VAL A 54 -13.00 -28.18 20.06
CA VAL A 54 -12.73 -26.98 19.27
C VAL A 54 -11.61 -26.18 19.96
N LYS A 55 -10.47 -26.09 19.31
CA LYS A 55 -9.28 -25.39 19.83
C LYS A 55 -9.45 -23.88 19.64
N LEU A 56 -9.98 -23.18 20.65
CA LEU A 56 -10.29 -21.73 20.60
C LEU A 56 -9.11 -20.85 20.12
N TYR A 57 -7.88 -21.20 20.51
CA TYR A 57 -6.67 -20.47 20.09
C TYR A 57 -6.40 -20.53 18.57
N LYS A 58 -7.03 -21.47 17.86
CA LYS A 58 -6.98 -21.57 16.40
C LYS A 58 -8.00 -20.67 15.69
N SER A 59 -8.97 -20.09 16.41
CA SER A 59 -9.96 -19.20 15.80
C SER A 59 -9.30 -17.90 15.34
N ASN A 60 -9.15 -17.73 14.03
CA ASN A 60 -8.61 -16.51 13.44
C ASN A 60 -9.51 -15.30 13.72
N ARG A 61 -10.84 -15.50 13.83
CA ARG A 61 -11.80 -14.45 14.19
C ARG A 61 -11.55 -13.88 15.58
N LEU A 62 -11.36 -14.75 16.58
CA LEU A 62 -11.14 -14.34 17.97
C LEU A 62 -9.90 -13.46 18.12
N LYS A 63 -8.83 -13.79 17.38
CA LYS A 63 -7.61 -12.97 17.31
C LYS A 63 -7.89 -11.54 16.83
N GLY A 64 -8.86 -11.33 15.93
CA GLY A 64 -9.22 -9.99 15.45
C GLY A 64 -9.83 -9.14 16.58
N TYR A 65 -10.81 -9.70 17.30
CA TYR A 65 -11.45 -9.04 18.44
C TYR A 65 -10.48 -8.75 19.59
N ILE A 66 -9.60 -9.70 19.94
CA ILE A 66 -8.57 -9.47 20.97
C ILE A 66 -7.69 -8.28 20.59
N THR A 67 -7.21 -8.23 19.35
CA THR A 67 -6.36 -7.11 18.90
C THR A 67 -7.13 -5.79 18.95
N LEU A 68 -8.42 -5.77 18.56
CA LEU A 68 -9.23 -4.55 18.59
C LEU A 68 -9.54 -4.09 20.03
N ILE A 69 -9.74 -5.02 20.98
CA ILE A 69 -9.87 -4.71 22.42
C ILE A 69 -8.59 -4.07 22.93
N LEU A 70 -7.42 -4.67 22.65
CA LEU A 70 -6.13 -4.14 23.09
C LEU A 70 -5.84 -2.76 22.49
N ALA A 71 -6.07 -2.59 21.18
CA ALA A 71 -5.92 -1.31 20.50
C ALA A 71 -6.86 -0.25 21.10
N GLY A 72 -8.12 -0.61 21.38
CA GLY A 72 -9.10 0.25 22.03
C GLY A 72 -8.71 0.68 23.44
N ILE A 73 -8.16 -0.22 24.26
CA ILE A 73 -7.66 0.11 25.61
C ILE A 73 -6.46 1.07 25.54
N ILE A 74 -5.52 0.83 24.62
CA ILE A 74 -4.38 1.73 24.38
C ILE A 74 -4.89 3.11 23.95
N ASN A 75 -5.87 3.15 23.04
CA ASN A 75 -6.46 4.39 22.55
C ASN A 75 -7.18 5.16 23.67
N TYR A 76 -8.01 4.49 24.47
CA TYR A 76 -8.67 5.09 25.64
C TYR A 76 -7.65 5.67 26.63
N THR A 77 -6.59 4.91 26.93
CA THR A 77 -5.54 5.34 27.85
C THR A 77 -4.77 6.54 27.29
N ALA A 78 -4.50 6.56 26.00
CA ALA A 78 -3.88 7.69 25.32
C ALA A 78 -4.78 8.93 25.33
N ALA A 79 -6.10 8.76 25.10
CA ALA A 79 -7.08 9.83 25.12
C ALA A 79 -7.18 10.47 26.52
N ARG A 80 -7.21 9.65 27.58
CA ARG A 80 -7.25 10.14 28.96
C ARG A 80 -5.97 10.85 29.39
N ASN A 81 -4.81 10.36 28.95
CA ASN A 81 -3.52 10.96 29.27
C ASN A 81 -3.17 12.19 28.42
N SER A 82 -3.96 12.50 27.39
CA SER A 82 -3.79 13.67 26.53
C SER A 82 -3.78 15.02 27.27
N GLN A 83 -4.34 15.07 28.48
CA GLN A 83 -4.35 16.25 29.34
C GLN A 83 -2.96 16.63 29.86
N LYS A 84 -2.05 15.65 30.00
CA LYS A 84 -0.75 15.80 30.66
C LYS A 84 0.37 16.22 29.70
N VAL A 85 0.05 16.59 28.46
CA VAL A 85 1.06 17.05 27.51
C VAL A 85 1.42 18.50 27.85
N VAL A 86 2.30 18.67 28.84
CA VAL A 86 2.83 19.96 29.32
C VAL A 86 4.02 20.42 28.45
N ASN A 87 4.05 20.04 27.17
CA ASN A 87 5.06 20.55 26.27
C ASN A 87 4.63 21.93 25.78
N ASN A 88 5.43 22.97 26.06
CA ASN A 88 5.17 24.37 25.72
C ASN A 88 4.94 24.67 24.23
N HIS A 89 5.07 23.67 23.35
CA HIS A 89 4.88 23.78 21.91
C HIS A 89 3.66 23.03 21.38
N ALA A 90 2.86 22.39 22.26
CA ALA A 90 1.71 21.59 21.87
C ALA A 90 0.38 22.30 22.15
N VAL A 91 -0.54 22.27 21.18
CA VAL A 91 -1.93 22.72 21.37
C VAL A 91 -2.65 21.70 22.24
N ALA A 92 -3.14 22.11 23.40
CA ALA A 92 -3.90 21.23 24.29
C ALA A 92 -5.20 20.77 23.60
N ALA A 93 -5.53 19.49 23.74
CA ALA A 93 -6.83 18.98 23.32
C ALA A 93 -7.95 19.57 24.18
N SER A 94 -9.09 19.92 23.56
CA SER A 94 -10.26 20.38 24.31
C SER A 94 -10.96 19.22 25.04
N ASP A 95 -11.73 19.52 26.08
CA ASP A 95 -12.49 18.49 26.81
C ASP A 95 -13.46 17.72 25.92
N GLY A 96 -14.14 18.40 24.99
CA GLY A 96 -15.05 17.75 24.04
C GLY A 96 -14.32 16.77 23.12
N GLN A 97 -13.12 17.11 22.67
CA GLN A 97 -12.29 16.23 21.84
C GLN A 97 -11.85 14.97 22.61
N ARG A 98 -11.50 15.15 23.89
CA ARG A 98 -11.14 14.05 24.80
C ARG A 98 -12.30 13.13 25.04
N ALA A 99 -13.43 13.69 25.45
CA ALA A 99 -14.66 12.94 25.69
C ALA A 99 -15.10 12.16 24.44
N TYR A 100 -14.97 12.75 23.25
CA TYR A 100 -15.24 12.07 21.98
C TYR A 100 -14.34 10.84 21.78
N ALA A 101 -13.03 11.00 21.89
CA ALA A 101 -12.09 9.88 21.70
C ALA A 101 -12.26 8.78 22.75
N GLU A 102 -12.49 9.16 24.01
CA GLU A 102 -12.79 8.22 25.08
C GLU A 102 -14.07 7.44 24.80
N ALA A 103 -15.15 8.11 24.36
CA ALA A 103 -16.42 7.47 24.02
C ALA A 103 -16.27 6.49 22.85
N VAL A 104 -15.55 6.87 21.79
CA VAL A 104 -15.25 6.01 20.64
C VAL A 104 -14.51 4.74 21.08
N ALA A 105 -13.47 4.89 21.89
CA ALA A 105 -12.65 3.78 22.36
C ALA A 105 -13.43 2.86 23.31
N ILE A 106 -14.12 3.39 24.32
CA ILE A 106 -14.91 2.60 25.28
C ILE A 106 -16.02 1.82 24.57
N THR A 107 -16.77 2.47 23.67
CA THR A 107 -17.85 1.81 22.93
C THR A 107 -17.32 0.62 22.14
N SER A 108 -16.19 0.79 21.47
CA SER A 108 -15.54 -0.27 20.72
C SER A 108 -15.06 -1.42 21.60
N VAL A 109 -14.43 -1.11 22.74
CA VAL A 109 -13.97 -2.11 23.72
C VAL A 109 -15.15 -2.89 24.29
N LEU A 110 -16.25 -2.23 24.65
CA LEU A 110 -17.45 -2.88 25.16
C LEU A 110 -18.08 -3.81 24.12
N MET A 111 -18.30 -3.32 22.90
CA MET A 111 -18.88 -4.14 21.83
C MET A 111 -18.02 -5.36 21.50
N THR A 112 -16.72 -5.17 21.35
CA THR A 112 -15.79 -6.27 21.01
C THR A 112 -15.62 -7.25 22.16
N SER A 113 -15.67 -6.78 23.41
CA SER A 113 -15.65 -7.65 24.60
C SER A 113 -16.90 -8.51 24.70
N VAL A 114 -18.09 -7.98 24.37
CA VAL A 114 -19.32 -8.78 24.33
C VAL A 114 -19.23 -9.88 23.28
N ILE A 115 -18.74 -9.56 22.08
CA ILE A 115 -18.54 -10.56 21.02
C ILE A 115 -17.50 -11.61 21.45
N PHE A 116 -16.39 -11.16 22.05
CA PHE A 116 -15.34 -12.04 22.56
C PHE A 116 -15.86 -13.01 23.62
N VAL A 117 -16.62 -12.51 24.60
CA VAL A 117 -17.24 -13.34 25.64
C VAL A 117 -18.23 -14.33 25.03
N ALA A 118 -19.08 -13.89 24.09
CA ALA A 118 -20.01 -14.78 23.41
C ALA A 118 -19.31 -15.95 22.67
N HIS A 119 -18.12 -15.71 22.11
CA HIS A 119 -17.28 -16.77 21.49
C HIS A 119 -16.64 -17.73 22.50
N LEU A 120 -16.39 -17.28 23.74
CA LEU A 120 -15.82 -18.10 24.80
C LEU A 120 -16.88 -18.85 25.61
N ASP A 121 -18.12 -18.39 25.56
CA ASP A 121 -19.18 -18.85 26.43
C ASP A 121 -19.70 -20.24 26.02
N ARG A 122 -19.11 -21.27 26.63
CA ARG A 122 -19.51 -22.67 26.43
C ARG A 122 -20.54 -23.17 27.42
N TRP A 123 -20.71 -22.48 28.55
CA TRP A 123 -21.38 -23.03 29.73
C TRP A 123 -22.58 -22.20 30.19
N SER A 124 -22.78 -20.97 29.71
CA SER A 124 -23.96 -20.21 30.11
C SER A 124 -25.24 -20.77 29.48
N PRO A 125 -26.40 -20.50 30.10
CA PRO A 125 -27.70 -20.81 29.50
C PRO A 125 -27.95 -20.07 28.17
N LEU A 126 -27.15 -19.05 27.84
CA LEU A 126 -27.24 -18.30 26.59
C LEU A 126 -26.49 -18.96 25.43
N LYS A 127 -25.81 -20.10 25.64
CA LYS A 127 -25.06 -20.81 24.58
C LYS A 127 -25.84 -20.95 23.27
N SER A 128 -27.10 -21.38 23.33
CA SER A 128 -27.95 -21.54 22.14
C SER A 128 -28.18 -20.22 21.40
N VAL A 129 -28.30 -19.11 22.14
CA VAL A 129 -28.43 -17.76 21.57
C VAL A 129 -27.09 -17.31 20.98
N TRP A 130 -25.97 -17.53 21.68
CA TRP A 130 -24.65 -17.14 21.19
C TRP A 130 -24.22 -17.90 19.95
N GLU A 131 -24.44 -19.21 19.89
CA GLU A 131 -24.16 -20.01 18.70
C GLU A 131 -25.00 -19.54 17.51
N LYS A 132 -26.25 -19.12 17.74
CA LYS A 132 -27.10 -18.56 16.68
C LYS A 132 -26.67 -17.15 16.25
N THR A 133 -26.23 -16.32 17.19
CA THR A 133 -25.93 -14.91 16.96
C THR A 133 -24.48 -14.65 16.54
N PHE A 134 -23.53 -15.50 16.93
CA PHE A 134 -22.09 -15.36 16.66
C PHE A 134 -21.45 -16.64 16.09
N GLY A 135 -22.28 -17.60 15.66
CA GLY A 135 -21.82 -18.77 14.92
C GLY A 135 -21.13 -18.41 13.59
N ASP A 136 -20.50 -19.40 12.99
CA ASP A 136 -19.83 -19.23 11.69
C ASP A 136 -20.81 -18.73 10.62
N GLY A 137 -20.49 -17.59 10.00
CA GLY A 137 -21.36 -16.97 9.01
C GLY A 137 -22.55 -16.19 9.55
N SER A 138 -22.60 -15.90 10.86
CA SER A 138 -23.69 -15.09 11.42
C SER A 138 -23.73 -13.68 10.81
N VAL A 139 -24.90 -13.32 10.29
CA VAL A 139 -25.19 -11.97 9.76
C VAL A 139 -25.11 -10.90 10.86
N ILE A 140 -25.49 -11.23 12.09
CA ILE A 140 -25.45 -10.27 13.21
C ILE A 140 -23.98 -9.91 13.52
N GLU A 141 -23.10 -10.92 13.56
CA GLU A 141 -21.67 -10.69 13.73
C GLU A 141 -21.11 -9.79 12.61
N LEU A 142 -21.46 -10.08 11.34
CA LEU A 142 -21.07 -9.24 10.20
C LEU A 142 -21.55 -7.79 10.35
N LEU A 143 -22.81 -7.57 10.72
CA LEU A 143 -23.35 -6.21 10.90
C LEU A 143 -22.60 -5.44 11.99
N MET A 144 -22.23 -6.10 13.10
CA MET A 144 -21.43 -5.48 14.15
C MET A 144 -20.01 -5.15 13.68
N ILE A 145 -19.37 -6.02 12.90
CA ILE A 145 -18.04 -5.74 12.33
C ILE A 145 -18.13 -4.59 11.32
N ILE A 146 -19.12 -4.57 10.43
CA ILE A 146 -19.35 -3.48 9.48
C ILE A 146 -19.56 -2.16 10.24
N PHE A 147 -20.36 -2.18 11.31
CA PHE A 147 -20.51 -1.02 12.19
C PHE A 147 -19.17 -0.56 12.75
N LEU A 148 -18.33 -1.47 13.28
CA LEU A 148 -17.00 -1.12 13.82
C LEU A 148 -16.08 -0.53 12.75
N VAL A 149 -16.12 -1.06 11.52
CA VAL A 149 -15.36 -0.51 10.38
C VAL A 149 -15.81 0.92 10.08
N ILE A 150 -17.12 1.15 9.92
CA ILE A 150 -17.64 2.51 9.67
C ILE A 150 -17.32 3.45 10.83
N TRP A 151 -17.53 2.98 12.07
CA TRP A 151 -17.28 3.72 13.30
C TRP A 151 -15.83 4.20 13.39
N TRP A 152 -14.86 3.31 13.19
CA TRP A 152 -13.45 3.68 13.25
C TRP A 152 -12.96 4.44 12.02
N THR A 153 -13.54 4.23 10.84
CA THR A 153 -13.22 5.06 9.66
C THR A 153 -13.63 6.51 9.90
N ILE A 154 -14.83 6.76 10.41
CA ILE A 154 -15.29 8.11 10.76
C ILE A 154 -14.48 8.68 11.92
N ALA A 155 -14.29 7.91 12.99
CA ALA A 155 -13.56 8.38 14.16
C ALA A 155 -12.10 8.70 13.84
N THR A 156 -11.43 7.88 13.04
CA THR A 156 -10.07 8.17 12.55
C THR A 156 -10.10 9.44 11.73
N SER A 157 -10.99 9.53 10.73
CA SER A 157 -11.10 10.71 9.86
C SER A 157 -11.23 12.00 10.66
N ILE A 158 -12.03 12.04 11.71
CA ILE A 158 -12.22 13.22 12.58
C ILE A 158 -11.02 13.42 13.52
N ALA A 159 -10.62 12.38 14.24
CA ALA A 159 -9.65 12.47 15.33
C ALA A 159 -8.25 12.88 14.85
N THR A 160 -7.88 12.53 13.63
CA THR A 160 -6.54 12.78 13.08
C THR A 160 -6.50 13.93 12.06
N THR A 161 -7.59 14.69 11.90
CA THR A 161 -7.57 16.02 11.25
C THR A 161 -6.71 17.01 12.04
N VAL A 162 -6.34 18.15 11.42
CA VAL A 162 -5.66 19.28 12.10
C VAL A 162 -6.34 19.63 13.43
N ARG A 163 -7.68 19.73 13.39
CA ARG A 163 -8.49 20.14 14.54
C ARG A 163 -8.71 18.98 15.51
N GLY A 164 -8.63 17.74 15.04
CA GLY A 164 -8.86 16.52 15.79
C GLY A 164 -7.94 16.37 17.00
N ILE A 165 -8.33 15.52 17.95
CA ILE A 165 -7.57 15.29 19.18
C ILE A 165 -6.15 14.77 18.93
N ALA A 166 -5.99 13.96 17.89
CA ALA A 166 -4.76 13.34 17.46
C ALA A 166 -4.18 14.04 16.22
N GLY A 167 -4.66 15.25 15.90
CA GLY A 167 -4.06 16.12 14.91
C GLY A 167 -2.64 16.52 15.30
N ASP A 168 -1.83 16.88 14.30
CA ASP A 168 -0.47 17.30 14.56
C ASP A 168 -0.42 18.65 15.29
N GLY A 169 0.72 18.95 15.90
CA GLY A 169 0.89 20.11 16.78
C GLY A 169 0.34 19.90 18.19
N LYS A 170 -0.24 18.73 18.51
CA LYS A 170 -0.64 18.35 19.88
C LYS A 170 0.37 17.43 20.57
N GLY A 171 1.34 16.88 19.83
CA GLY A 171 2.34 15.94 20.36
C GLY A 171 1.75 14.61 20.87
N GLN A 172 0.56 14.22 20.42
CA GLN A 172 -0.18 13.05 20.90
C GLN A 172 0.01 11.81 20.02
N TYR A 173 1.25 11.46 19.71
CA TYR A 173 1.58 10.35 18.79
C TYR A 173 0.95 9.02 19.21
N ASN A 174 0.92 8.71 20.51
CA ASN A 174 0.29 7.48 21.01
C ASN A 174 -1.20 7.41 20.67
N LEU A 175 -1.91 8.53 20.75
CA LEU A 175 -3.33 8.58 20.41
C LEU A 175 -3.52 8.46 18.89
N TYR A 176 -2.67 9.13 18.12
CA TYR A 176 -2.66 9.04 16.66
C TYR A 176 -2.47 7.59 16.17
N TYR A 177 -1.40 6.92 16.60
CA TYR A 177 -1.10 5.56 16.16
C TYR A 177 -2.13 4.54 16.65
N SER A 178 -2.62 4.67 17.88
CA SER A 178 -3.65 3.76 18.38
C SER A 178 -4.99 3.94 17.66
N THR A 179 -5.34 5.16 17.24
CA THR A 179 -6.56 5.43 16.45
C THR A 179 -6.49 4.72 15.10
N TRP A 180 -5.38 4.88 14.38
CA TRP A 180 -5.14 4.16 13.13
C TRP A 180 -5.08 2.65 13.32
N CYS A 181 -4.48 2.17 14.42
CA CYS A 181 -4.44 0.75 14.76
C CYS A 181 -5.85 0.18 14.95
N CYS A 182 -6.74 0.88 15.66
CA CYS A 182 -8.15 0.47 15.82
C CYS A 182 -8.88 0.41 14.47
N CYS A 183 -8.64 1.39 13.58
CA CYS A 183 -9.20 1.40 12.24
C CYS A 183 -8.73 0.18 11.44
N TRP A 184 -7.42 -0.02 11.34
CA TRP A 184 -6.85 -1.14 10.58
C TRP A 184 -7.28 -2.50 11.14
N THR A 185 -7.33 -2.66 12.45
CA THR A 185 -7.75 -3.91 13.09
C THR A 185 -9.24 -4.20 12.89
N SER A 186 -10.08 -3.17 12.71
CA SER A 186 -11.48 -3.34 12.31
C SER A 186 -11.58 -3.90 10.89
N TYR A 187 -10.85 -3.34 9.92
CA TYR A 187 -10.78 -3.88 8.55
C TYR A 187 -10.20 -5.30 8.52
N TRP A 188 -9.17 -5.56 9.32
CA TRP A 188 -8.58 -6.90 9.40
C TRP A 188 -9.55 -7.92 10.02
N THR A 189 -10.32 -7.52 11.02
CA THR A 189 -11.36 -8.38 11.62
C THR A 189 -12.44 -8.70 10.59
N LEU A 190 -12.86 -7.73 9.78
CA LEU A 190 -13.76 -7.94 8.65
C LEU A 190 -13.19 -8.93 7.64
N GLU A 191 -11.94 -8.76 7.21
CA GLU A 191 -11.30 -9.68 6.26
C GLU A 191 -11.29 -11.11 6.81
N ARG A 192 -10.92 -11.30 8.07
CA ARG A 192 -10.90 -12.64 8.68
C ARG A 192 -12.28 -13.26 8.79
N TRP A 193 -13.31 -12.45 9.04
CA TRP A 193 -14.69 -12.91 9.02
C TRP A 193 -15.10 -13.37 7.61
N LEU A 194 -14.80 -12.58 6.58
CA LEU A 194 -15.08 -12.91 5.18
C LEU A 194 -14.39 -14.23 4.76
N VAL A 195 -13.12 -14.38 5.11
CA VAL A 195 -12.35 -15.61 4.83
C VAL A 195 -12.93 -16.82 5.57
N ALA A 196 -13.32 -16.65 6.84
CA ALA A 196 -13.94 -17.73 7.61
C ALA A 196 -15.30 -18.15 7.02
N TYR A 197 -16.06 -17.22 6.43
CA TYR A 197 -17.30 -17.51 5.72
C TYR A 197 -17.11 -18.16 4.34
N GLY A 198 -15.85 -18.35 3.91
CA GLY A 198 -15.51 -18.93 2.61
C GLY A 198 -15.58 -17.93 1.46
N TRP A 199 -15.66 -16.63 1.74
CA TRP A 199 -15.51 -15.59 0.72
C TRP A 199 -14.04 -15.38 0.38
N ALA A 200 -13.79 -14.85 -0.81
CA ALA A 200 -12.44 -14.49 -1.21
C ALA A 200 -11.87 -13.47 -0.21
N SER A 201 -10.67 -13.76 0.32
CA SER A 201 -9.90 -12.76 1.09
C SER A 201 -9.72 -11.48 0.27
N PHE A 202 -9.44 -10.34 0.90
CA PHE A 202 -9.15 -9.11 0.16
C PHE A 202 -7.94 -9.31 -0.77
N LYS A 203 -6.94 -10.06 -0.31
CA LYS A 203 -5.81 -10.50 -1.14
C LYS A 203 -6.25 -11.33 -2.36
N GLN A 204 -7.12 -12.32 -2.17
CA GLN A 204 -7.65 -13.13 -3.27
C GLN A 204 -8.50 -12.31 -4.22
N PHE A 205 -9.37 -11.45 -3.69
CA PHE A 205 -10.18 -10.52 -4.46
C PHE A 205 -9.27 -9.64 -5.32
N ILE A 206 -8.30 -8.94 -4.74
CA ILE A 206 -7.29 -8.17 -5.48
C ILE A 206 -6.58 -9.03 -6.53
N SER A 207 -6.06 -10.21 -6.15
CA SER A 207 -5.30 -11.06 -7.07
C SER A 207 -6.15 -11.68 -8.19
N SER A 208 -7.48 -11.70 -8.00
CA SER A 208 -8.41 -12.26 -8.98
C SER A 208 -8.67 -11.33 -10.15
N TRP A 209 -8.38 -10.03 -9.99
CA TRP A 209 -8.56 -9.09 -11.07
C TRP A 209 -7.48 -9.34 -12.11
N PRO A 210 -7.86 -9.46 -13.39
CA PRO A 210 -6.88 -9.61 -14.43
C PRO A 210 -6.05 -8.32 -14.50
N PHE A 211 -4.77 -8.48 -14.87
CA PHE A 211 -3.85 -7.36 -15.06
C PHE A 211 -3.53 -6.57 -13.78
N ARG A 212 -2.99 -5.36 -13.99
CA ARG A 212 -2.57 -4.42 -12.94
C ARG A 212 -3.74 -3.59 -12.39
N ALA A 213 -4.99 -3.98 -12.66
CA ALA A 213 -6.18 -3.27 -12.21
C ALA A 213 -6.21 -2.99 -10.70
N PRO A 214 -5.79 -3.91 -9.80
CA PRO A 214 -5.78 -3.62 -8.36
C PRO A 214 -4.84 -2.49 -7.97
N GLY A 215 -3.68 -2.39 -8.64
CA GLY A 215 -2.72 -1.31 -8.41
C GLY A 215 -3.34 0.04 -8.75
N TRP A 216 -3.96 0.16 -9.93
CA TRP A 216 -4.65 1.38 -10.34
C TRP A 216 -5.84 1.74 -9.44
N ILE A 217 -6.59 0.76 -8.96
CA ILE A 217 -7.70 1.00 -8.01
C ILE A 217 -7.15 1.52 -6.68
N ALA A 218 -6.10 0.90 -6.14
CA ALA A 218 -5.47 1.36 -4.92
C ALA A 218 -4.93 2.79 -5.07
N VAL A 219 -4.18 3.06 -6.15
CA VAL A 219 -3.68 4.41 -6.47
C VAL A 219 -4.84 5.40 -6.61
N GLY A 220 -5.94 5.04 -7.27
CA GLY A 220 -7.12 5.91 -7.42
C GLY A 220 -7.77 6.26 -6.08
N ILE A 221 -8.03 5.25 -5.24
CA ILE A 221 -8.63 5.44 -3.91
C ILE A 221 -7.73 6.29 -3.03
N PHE A 222 -6.44 5.96 -2.93
CA PHE A 222 -5.52 6.69 -2.06
C PHE A 222 -5.18 8.08 -2.59
N SER A 223 -5.18 8.29 -3.91
CA SER A 223 -5.03 9.64 -4.49
C SER A 223 -6.25 10.51 -4.20
N PHE A 224 -7.46 9.95 -4.25
CA PHE A 224 -8.68 10.65 -3.85
C PHE A 224 -8.61 11.05 -2.36
N LEU A 225 -8.24 10.11 -1.48
CA LEU A 225 -8.08 10.40 -0.06
C LEU A 225 -6.99 11.44 0.21
N CYS A 226 -5.83 11.35 -0.46
CA CYS A 226 -4.77 12.36 -0.37
C CYS A 226 -5.30 13.74 -0.75
N LEU A 227 -6.01 13.85 -1.87
CA LEU A 227 -6.56 15.12 -2.34
C LEU A 227 -7.57 15.69 -1.34
N MET A 228 -8.45 14.86 -0.78
CA MET A 228 -9.38 15.26 0.28
C MET A 228 -8.65 15.82 1.50
N TRP A 229 -7.56 15.16 1.94
CA TRP A 229 -6.77 15.64 3.08
C TRP A 229 -5.96 16.89 2.76
N TYR A 230 -5.46 17.05 1.54
CA TYR A 230 -4.79 18.29 1.11
C TYR A 230 -5.78 19.46 1.03
N MET A 231 -7.02 19.22 0.59
CA MET A 231 -8.08 20.23 0.60
C MET A 231 -8.49 20.62 2.01
N ASP A 232 -8.62 19.65 2.93
CA ASP A 232 -8.87 19.93 4.35
C ASP A 232 -7.73 20.75 4.97
N LEU A 233 -6.48 20.35 4.72
CA LEU A 233 -5.30 21.10 5.14
C LEU A 233 -5.29 22.54 4.62
N TYR A 234 -5.54 22.73 3.32
CA TYR A 234 -5.55 24.03 2.67
C TYR A 234 -6.68 24.92 3.19
N SER A 235 -7.89 24.38 3.36
CA SER A 235 -9.02 25.10 3.94
C SER A 235 -8.76 25.51 5.39
N ASN A 236 -8.09 24.65 6.15
CA ASN A 236 -7.64 24.96 7.51
C ASN A 236 -6.54 26.02 7.52
N HIS A 237 -5.59 25.99 6.59
CA HIS A 237 -4.56 27.02 6.45
C HIS A 237 -5.19 28.41 6.25
N GLU A 238 -6.19 28.53 5.36
CA GLU A 238 -6.90 29.78 5.09
C GLU A 238 -7.68 30.28 6.33
N SER A 239 -8.33 29.35 7.05
CA SER A 239 -9.18 29.67 8.20
C SER A 239 -8.41 29.87 9.52
N ALA A 240 -7.27 29.18 9.71
CA ALA A 240 -6.52 29.12 10.97
C ALA A 240 -5.84 30.43 11.34
N THR A 241 -5.81 31.40 10.43
CA THR A 241 -5.30 32.76 10.67
C THR A 241 -6.03 33.52 11.79
N ARG A 242 -7.15 33.00 12.32
CA ARG A 242 -7.98 33.72 13.30
C ARG A 242 -7.92 33.23 14.74
N ASP A 243 -7.81 31.92 14.99
CA ASP A 243 -8.15 31.36 16.31
C ASP A 243 -7.02 30.59 17.04
N ALA A 244 -5.89 30.30 16.37
CA ALA A 244 -4.81 29.50 16.96
C ALA A 244 -3.40 30.00 16.54
N PRO A 245 -2.77 30.91 17.30
CA PRO A 245 -1.54 31.58 16.89
C PRO A 245 -0.34 30.63 16.72
N LEU A 246 -0.25 29.56 17.53
CA LEU A 246 0.79 28.55 17.40
C LEU A 246 0.67 27.76 16.08
N LEU A 247 -0.56 27.41 15.70
CA LEU A 247 -0.81 26.70 14.45
C LEU A 247 -0.54 27.61 13.24
N GLN A 248 -0.88 28.90 13.37
CA GLN A 248 -0.56 29.91 12.37
C GLN A 248 0.96 30.03 12.15
N GLN A 249 1.77 29.98 13.21
CA GLN A 249 3.23 30.02 13.07
C GLN A 249 3.74 28.85 12.22
N HIS A 250 3.24 27.63 12.46
CA HIS A 250 3.59 26.47 11.64
C HIS A 250 3.13 26.59 10.19
N TYR A 251 1.96 27.19 9.95
CA TYR A 251 1.46 27.44 8.61
C TYR A 251 2.25 28.49 7.84
N LEU A 252 2.76 29.53 8.52
CA LEU A 252 3.59 30.57 7.91
C LEU A 252 4.96 30.06 7.44
N GLU A 253 5.44 28.95 8.01
CA GLU A 253 6.69 28.31 7.58
C GLU A 253 6.51 27.56 6.24
N ILE A 254 5.27 27.24 5.87
CA ILE A 254 4.96 26.56 4.61
C ILE A 254 4.78 27.60 3.51
N GLY A 255 5.68 27.59 2.52
CA GLY A 255 5.55 28.48 1.37
C GLY A 255 4.33 28.14 0.50
N ASP A 256 3.66 29.17 -0.03
CA ASP A 256 2.43 29.04 -0.84
C ASP A 256 2.55 28.02 -1.99
N GLY A 257 3.73 27.97 -2.63
CA GLY A 257 3.99 27.02 -3.72
C GLY A 257 3.90 25.55 -3.31
N GLN A 258 4.06 25.21 -2.02
CA GLN A 258 3.86 23.83 -1.55
C GLN A 258 2.38 23.43 -1.58
N TRP A 259 1.47 24.35 -1.24
CA TRP A 259 0.04 24.09 -1.28
C TRP A 259 -0.45 23.86 -2.70
N GLU A 260 -0.07 24.76 -3.61
CA GLU A 260 -0.37 24.62 -5.04
C GLU A 260 0.19 23.32 -5.61
N TRP A 261 1.43 22.97 -5.25
CA TRP A 261 2.07 21.72 -5.65
C TRP A 261 1.29 20.49 -5.18
N LEU A 262 0.88 20.43 -3.91
CA LEU A 262 0.15 19.29 -3.36
C LEU A 262 -1.22 19.09 -4.00
N LEU A 263 -1.97 20.19 -4.17
CA LEU A 263 -3.26 20.17 -4.85
C LEU A 263 -3.12 19.76 -6.32
N PHE A 264 -2.10 20.28 -7.00
CA PHE A 264 -1.78 19.91 -8.37
C PHE A 264 -1.42 18.43 -8.49
N VAL A 265 -0.46 17.92 -7.71
CA VAL A 265 -0.04 16.51 -7.79
C VAL A 265 -1.17 15.57 -7.39
N GLY A 266 -1.95 15.91 -6.35
CA GLY A 266 -3.10 15.12 -5.92
C GLY A 266 -4.15 15.00 -7.04
N SER A 267 -4.54 16.12 -7.65
CA SER A 267 -5.52 16.14 -8.76
C SER A 267 -4.98 15.50 -10.03
N ALA A 268 -3.74 15.81 -10.42
CA ALA A 268 -3.08 15.26 -11.60
C ALA A 268 -2.81 13.75 -11.50
N THR A 269 -2.77 13.17 -10.30
CA THR A 269 -2.67 11.72 -10.09
C THR A 269 -4.05 11.05 -10.10
N LEU A 270 -5.06 11.71 -9.56
CA LEU A 270 -6.42 11.19 -9.49
C LEU A 270 -7.03 10.98 -10.89
N VAL A 271 -6.84 11.93 -11.80
CA VAL A 271 -7.38 11.83 -13.17
C VAL A 271 -6.88 10.59 -13.93
N PRO A 272 -5.57 10.36 -14.12
CA PRO A 272 -5.09 9.20 -14.86
C PRO A 272 -5.41 7.89 -14.13
N SER A 273 -5.34 7.85 -12.80
CA SER A 273 -5.71 6.63 -12.06
C SER A 273 -7.17 6.27 -12.26
N LEU A 274 -8.10 7.23 -12.23
CA LEU A 274 -9.50 6.97 -12.56
C LEU A 274 -9.70 6.51 -14.01
N VAL A 275 -9.00 7.12 -14.97
CA VAL A 275 -9.05 6.70 -16.37
C VAL A 275 -8.61 5.25 -16.52
N PHE A 276 -7.48 4.86 -15.91
CA PHE A 276 -7.00 3.48 -15.97
C PHE A 276 -7.92 2.52 -15.22
N VAL A 277 -8.50 2.91 -14.07
CA VAL A 277 -9.51 2.10 -13.37
C VAL A 277 -10.71 1.82 -14.27
N ILE A 278 -11.23 2.85 -14.97
CA ILE A 278 -12.34 2.71 -15.91
C ILE A 278 -11.95 1.80 -17.09
N VAL A 279 -10.79 2.03 -17.70
CA VAL A 279 -10.28 1.21 -18.82
C VAL A 279 -10.14 -0.25 -18.40
N GLU A 280 -9.61 -0.52 -17.21
CA GLU A 280 -9.45 -1.88 -16.67
C GLU A 280 -10.80 -2.52 -16.32
N LEU A 281 -11.75 -1.77 -15.73
CA LEU A 281 -13.10 -2.25 -15.40
C LEU A 281 -13.92 -2.64 -16.63
N PHE A 282 -13.80 -1.86 -17.71
CA PHE A 282 -14.53 -2.10 -18.96
C PHE A 282 -13.74 -2.93 -19.96
N ARG A 283 -12.56 -3.44 -19.61
CA ARG A 283 -11.83 -4.34 -20.51
C ARG A 283 -12.59 -5.66 -20.60
N GLU A 284 -13.39 -5.80 -21.66
CA GLU A 284 -14.03 -7.06 -21.99
C GLU A 284 -12.97 -8.14 -22.12
N THR A 285 -13.12 -9.24 -21.36
CA THR A 285 -12.33 -10.44 -21.56
C THR A 285 -12.81 -11.12 -22.84
N SER A 286 -12.38 -10.61 -24.00
CA SER A 286 -12.78 -11.09 -25.34
C SER A 286 -12.33 -12.52 -25.65
N THR A 287 -11.89 -13.29 -24.65
CA THR A 287 -11.39 -14.67 -24.77
C THR A 287 -12.42 -15.67 -25.31
N ASP A 288 -13.72 -15.39 -25.23
CA ASP A 288 -14.76 -16.36 -25.64
C ASP A 288 -15.31 -16.17 -27.06
N ALA A 289 -14.98 -15.07 -27.74
CA ALA A 289 -15.53 -14.79 -29.06
C ALA A 289 -14.84 -15.58 -30.20
N THR A 290 -13.61 -16.07 -29.99
CA THR A 290 -12.84 -16.74 -31.06
C THR A 290 -12.87 -18.26 -31.00
N SER A 291 -13.23 -18.85 -29.85
CA SER A 291 -13.37 -20.32 -29.71
C SER A 291 -14.69 -20.86 -30.28
N SER A 292 -15.70 -20.01 -30.44
CA SER A 292 -17.02 -20.41 -30.95
C SER A 292 -17.15 -20.42 -32.48
N SER A 293 -16.22 -19.82 -33.25
CA SER A 293 -16.32 -19.79 -34.72
C SER A 293 -15.61 -20.95 -35.43
N LEU A 294 -14.81 -21.76 -34.71
CA LEU A 294 -14.06 -22.90 -35.30
C LEU A 294 -14.72 -24.27 -35.09
N HIS A 295 -15.91 -24.32 -34.47
CA HIS A 295 -16.76 -25.53 -34.43
C HIS A 295 -18.07 -25.28 -35.18
N GLY A 296 -17.95 -25.09 -36.50
CA GLY A 296 -19.04 -25.28 -37.46
C GLY A 296 -19.43 -26.75 -37.61
N GLY A 297 -19.72 -27.43 -36.50
CA GLY A 297 -20.17 -28.82 -36.44
C GLY A 297 -21.51 -28.88 -35.73
N SER A 298 -22.58 -28.98 -36.52
CA SER A 298 -23.97 -29.11 -36.10
C SER A 298 -24.21 -30.22 -35.07
N THR A 299 -24.40 -29.88 -33.80
CA THR A 299 -25.16 -30.68 -32.84
C THR A 299 -25.90 -29.78 -31.85
N LYS A 300 -27.19 -30.06 -31.67
CA LYS A 300 -28.19 -29.33 -30.87
C LYS A 300 -27.64 -28.73 -29.57
N ALA A 301 -27.74 -27.41 -29.48
CA ALA A 301 -27.43 -26.61 -28.31
C ALA A 301 -28.31 -26.98 -27.10
N THR A 302 -27.66 -27.45 -26.03
CA THR A 302 -28.16 -27.27 -24.67
C THR A 302 -27.80 -25.86 -24.19
N PRO A 303 -28.71 -25.14 -23.50
CA PRO A 303 -28.44 -23.78 -23.03
C PRO A 303 -27.41 -23.83 -21.90
N ASP A 304 -26.18 -23.42 -22.21
CA ASP A 304 -25.10 -23.36 -21.23
C ASP A 304 -25.32 -22.23 -20.21
N LYS A 305 -25.23 -22.62 -18.95
CA LYS A 305 -25.40 -21.78 -17.77
C LYS A 305 -24.24 -20.79 -17.72
N ARG A 306 -24.55 -19.50 -17.92
CA ARG A 306 -23.62 -18.40 -17.65
C ARG A 306 -23.00 -18.58 -16.27
N PHE A 307 -21.67 -18.53 -16.21
CA PHE A 307 -20.89 -18.49 -14.99
C PHE A 307 -21.30 -17.25 -14.17
N SER A 308 -22.27 -17.43 -13.28
CA SER A 308 -22.54 -16.50 -12.20
C SER A 308 -21.61 -16.88 -11.05
N VAL A 309 -20.83 -15.92 -10.55
CA VAL A 309 -20.01 -16.10 -9.33
C VAL A 309 -20.89 -16.53 -8.14
N ALA A 310 -22.19 -16.20 -8.15
CA ALA A 310 -23.16 -16.70 -7.17
C ALA A 310 -23.47 -18.20 -7.32
N ALA A 311 -23.34 -18.78 -8.52
CA ALA A 311 -23.55 -20.21 -8.76
C ALA A 311 -22.38 -21.06 -8.26
N ALA A 312 -21.14 -20.54 -8.28
CA ALA A 312 -19.96 -21.23 -7.75
C ALA A 312 -20.02 -21.38 -6.21
N ALA A 313 -20.59 -20.40 -5.51
CA ALA A 313 -20.84 -20.48 -4.07
C ALA A 313 -21.92 -21.52 -3.72
N HIS A 314 -22.98 -21.63 -4.54
CA HIS A 314 -24.05 -22.61 -4.32
C HIS A 314 -23.66 -24.06 -4.70
N HIS A 315 -22.71 -24.25 -5.63
CA HIS A 315 -22.34 -25.60 -6.07
C HIS A 315 -21.51 -26.39 -5.05
N ARG A 316 -20.85 -25.72 -4.10
CA ARG A 316 -20.12 -26.40 -3.00
C ARG A 316 -21.03 -26.91 -1.88
N VAL A 317 -22.20 -26.29 -1.67
CA VAL A 317 -23.16 -26.73 -0.65
C VAL A 317 -23.91 -27.99 -1.10
N ASN A 318 -24.13 -28.17 -2.41
CA ASN A 318 -24.87 -29.32 -2.95
C ASN A 318 -23.98 -30.51 -3.37
N ALA A 319 -22.65 -30.37 -3.40
CA ALA A 319 -21.75 -31.47 -3.76
C ALA A 319 -21.53 -32.49 -2.64
N ALA A 320 -22.07 -32.26 -1.44
CA ALA A 320 -22.03 -33.20 -0.32
C ALA A 320 -23.15 -34.27 -0.34
N VAL A 321 -24.05 -34.25 -1.34
CA VAL A 321 -25.19 -35.17 -1.40
C VAL A 321 -25.24 -35.92 -2.74
N GLY A 322 -24.70 -37.15 -2.75
CA GLY A 322 -24.88 -38.17 -3.79
C GLY A 322 -23.75 -38.19 -4.85
N THR A 323 -23.01 -39.28 -5.08
CA THR A 323 -23.47 -40.65 -5.35
C THR A 323 -22.28 -41.62 -5.22
N ARG A 324 -22.35 -42.59 -4.29
CA ARG A 324 -21.41 -43.72 -4.20
C ARG A 324 -21.77 -44.73 -5.30
N ASN A 325 -20.93 -44.89 -6.32
CA ASN A 325 -20.95 -46.05 -7.21
C ASN A 325 -19.69 -46.89 -7.02
N PHE A 326 -19.93 -48.15 -6.71
CA PHE A 326 -18.98 -49.25 -6.55
C PHE A 326 -18.22 -49.56 -7.84
N SER A 327 -16.92 -49.87 -7.74
CA SER A 327 -16.30 -50.87 -8.62
C SER A 327 -15.09 -51.55 -7.97
N PRO A 328 -14.95 -52.87 -8.13
CA PRO A 328 -13.91 -53.66 -7.50
C PRO A 328 -12.65 -53.83 -8.37
N SER A 329 -11.51 -53.79 -7.69
CA SER A 329 -10.25 -54.54 -7.90
C SER A 329 -10.01 -55.30 -9.22
N ARG A 330 -8.84 -55.08 -9.84
CA ARG A 330 -8.08 -56.17 -10.49
C ARG A 330 -6.58 -55.89 -10.64
N ASP A 331 -5.80 -56.81 -10.07
CA ASP A 331 -4.36 -56.98 -10.25
C ASP A 331 -3.96 -57.26 -11.70
N SER A 332 -2.78 -56.78 -12.12
CA SER A 332 -2.00 -57.35 -13.23
C SER A 332 -0.52 -56.91 -13.20
N PRO A 333 0.41 -57.73 -13.73
CA PRO A 333 1.79 -57.77 -13.30
C PRO A 333 2.78 -56.95 -14.14
N ILE A 334 3.93 -56.75 -13.50
CA ILE A 334 5.15 -56.08 -13.93
C ILE A 334 5.64 -56.58 -15.31
N ARG A 335 5.69 -55.68 -16.30
CA ARG A 335 6.33 -55.91 -17.61
C ARG A 335 7.41 -54.85 -17.87
N SER A 336 8.68 -55.27 -17.81
CA SER A 336 9.82 -54.40 -18.11
C SER A 336 9.85 -54.07 -19.61
N SER A 337 9.58 -52.81 -19.93
CA SER A 337 9.65 -52.28 -21.29
C SER A 337 10.78 -51.26 -21.31
N ARG A 338 11.78 -51.43 -22.20
CA ARG A 338 12.78 -50.40 -22.49
C ARG A 338 12.04 -49.09 -22.83
N GLN A 339 12.16 -48.10 -21.94
CA GLN A 339 11.70 -46.74 -22.19
C GLN A 339 12.55 -46.16 -23.31
N PHE A 340 12.04 -46.26 -24.54
CA PHE A 340 12.27 -45.19 -25.51
C PHE A 340 11.65 -43.96 -24.83
N VAL A 341 12.46 -42.99 -24.44
CA VAL A 341 11.95 -41.69 -23.98
C VAL A 341 11.45 -41.02 -25.25
N PRO A 342 10.13 -40.99 -25.55
CA PRO A 342 9.66 -40.11 -26.59
C PRO A 342 10.10 -38.72 -26.16
N GLN A 343 10.88 -38.06 -27.00
CA GLN A 343 11.21 -36.65 -26.83
C GLN A 343 9.87 -35.94 -26.79
N ARG A 344 9.34 -35.69 -25.58
CA ARG A 344 8.10 -34.95 -25.36
C ARG A 344 8.36 -33.59 -25.96
N GLN A 345 7.94 -33.40 -27.21
CA GLN A 345 7.58 -32.09 -27.70
C GLN A 345 6.38 -31.72 -26.84
N ASN A 346 6.64 -31.08 -25.69
CA ASN A 346 5.59 -30.40 -24.95
C ASN A 346 4.88 -29.54 -26.01
N PRO A 347 3.59 -29.79 -26.28
CA PRO A 347 2.85 -29.02 -27.26
C PRO A 347 3.09 -27.56 -26.90
N LEU A 348 3.67 -26.83 -27.85
CA LEU A 348 4.03 -25.44 -27.62
C LEU A 348 2.79 -24.73 -27.09
N PRO A 349 2.89 -23.89 -26.04
CA PRO A 349 1.80 -23.00 -25.70
C PRO A 349 1.50 -22.19 -26.96
N ASP A 350 0.35 -22.47 -27.57
CA ASP A 350 -0.05 -21.86 -28.83
C ASP A 350 -0.06 -20.34 -28.62
N LYS A 351 0.81 -19.68 -29.39
CA LYS A 351 0.98 -18.24 -29.57
C LYS A 351 0.46 -17.36 -28.42
N GLY A 352 1.39 -17.07 -27.51
CA GLY A 352 1.69 -15.74 -26.97
C GLY A 352 0.60 -14.68 -27.08
N ASN A 353 -0.18 -14.55 -26.02
CA ASN A 353 -0.81 -13.29 -25.64
C ASN A 353 -0.64 -13.12 -24.12
N SER A 354 0.61 -13.12 -23.64
CA SER A 354 0.89 -12.98 -22.21
C SER A 354 0.55 -11.58 -21.65
N THR A 355 0.12 -10.65 -22.51
CA THR A 355 -0.41 -9.33 -22.11
C THR A 355 -1.94 -9.29 -22.08
N GLY A 356 -2.62 -10.44 -22.24
CA GLY A 356 -4.08 -10.59 -22.17
C GLY A 356 -4.86 -9.56 -23.00
N GLY A 357 -4.40 -9.29 -24.22
CA GLY A 357 -5.11 -8.42 -25.15
C GLY A 357 -4.82 -6.92 -25.01
N LYS A 358 -3.93 -6.49 -24.10
CA LYS A 358 -3.47 -5.09 -24.08
C LYS A 358 -2.74 -4.73 -25.39
N GLY A 359 -3.17 -3.64 -26.02
CA GLY A 359 -2.52 -3.12 -27.22
C GLY A 359 -1.11 -2.56 -26.92
N PRO A 360 -0.17 -2.54 -27.89
CA PRO A 360 1.16 -1.99 -27.66
C PRO A 360 1.14 -0.53 -27.20
N LEU A 361 0.25 0.28 -27.79
CA LEU A 361 0.08 1.70 -27.46
C LEU A 361 -0.43 1.90 -26.04
N GLU A 362 -1.37 1.06 -25.60
CA GLU A 362 -1.91 1.10 -24.24
C GLU A 362 -0.83 0.78 -23.20
N ASN A 363 -0.02 -0.27 -23.43
CA ASN A 363 1.08 -0.62 -22.52
C ASN A 363 2.17 0.46 -22.47
N ILE A 364 2.42 1.16 -23.59
CA ILE A 364 3.33 2.32 -23.63
C ILE A 364 2.75 3.50 -22.85
N LEU A 365 1.46 3.81 -23.05
CA LEU A 365 0.78 4.91 -22.35
C LEU A 365 0.72 4.67 -20.84
N GLU A 366 0.38 3.45 -20.42
CA GLU A 366 0.38 3.02 -19.03
C GLU A 366 1.77 3.17 -18.41
N GLY A 367 2.81 2.69 -19.11
CA GLY A 367 4.19 2.81 -18.67
C GLY A 367 4.66 4.26 -18.52
N PHE A 368 4.35 5.10 -19.51
CA PHE A 368 4.66 6.52 -19.47
C PHE A 368 3.97 7.21 -18.30
N CYS A 369 2.69 6.91 -18.08
CA CYS A 369 1.94 7.47 -16.96
C CYS A 369 2.53 7.07 -15.61
N LEU A 370 2.88 5.79 -15.40
CA LEU A 370 3.52 5.32 -14.17
C LEU A 370 4.88 5.99 -13.92
N VAL A 371 5.70 6.18 -14.95
CA VAL A 371 6.97 6.91 -14.83
C VAL A 371 6.74 8.34 -14.38
N LEU A 372 5.78 9.06 -14.97
CA LEU A 372 5.43 10.41 -14.55
C LEU A 372 4.93 10.47 -13.10
N LEU A 373 4.12 9.49 -12.69
CA LEU A 373 3.65 9.40 -11.30
C LEU A 373 4.81 9.20 -10.32
N VAL A 374 5.73 8.28 -10.62
CA VAL A 374 6.93 8.07 -9.78
C VAL A 374 7.77 9.35 -9.68
N LEU A 375 8.00 10.03 -10.81
CA LEU A 375 8.76 11.28 -10.85
C LEU A 375 8.08 12.43 -10.11
N ALA A 376 6.75 12.46 -10.05
CA ALA A 376 6.00 13.48 -9.31
C ALA A 376 5.92 13.17 -7.81
N TRP A 377 5.71 11.90 -7.43
CA TRP A 377 5.46 11.52 -6.04
C TRP A 377 6.73 11.44 -5.19
N ILE A 378 7.90 11.08 -5.76
CA ILE A 378 9.15 11.07 -5.00
C ILE A 378 9.46 12.46 -4.42
N PRO A 379 9.53 13.56 -5.22
CA PRO A 379 9.71 14.91 -4.69
C PRO A 379 8.58 15.33 -3.76
N THR A 380 7.33 14.97 -4.09
CA THR A 380 6.17 15.30 -3.27
C THR A 380 6.31 14.75 -1.86
N VAL A 381 6.67 13.47 -1.70
CA VAL A 381 6.93 12.88 -0.38
C VAL A 381 8.06 13.61 0.31
N ILE A 382 9.20 13.83 -0.36
CA ILE A 382 10.37 14.47 0.26
C ILE A 382 10.01 15.85 0.80
N ILE A 383 9.33 16.68 0.00
CA ILE A 383 8.98 18.06 0.35
C ILE A 383 7.86 18.12 1.38
N SER A 384 6.79 17.34 1.19
CA SER A 384 5.59 17.45 2.02
C SER A 384 5.74 16.78 3.37
N THR A 385 6.61 15.76 3.48
CA THR A 385 6.81 14.99 4.71
C THR A 385 8.10 15.36 5.46
N SER A 386 8.96 16.21 4.89
CA SER A 386 10.09 16.78 5.63
C SER A 386 9.60 17.66 6.79
N PRO A 387 10.40 17.86 7.85
CA PRO A 387 10.09 18.84 8.90
C PRO A 387 9.78 20.22 8.29
N GLY A 388 8.62 20.78 8.62
CA GLY A 388 8.12 22.04 8.04
C GLY A 388 7.36 21.88 6.72
N GLY A 389 7.20 20.66 6.21
CA GLY A 389 6.36 20.37 5.05
C GLY A 389 4.88 20.30 5.39
N ALA A 390 4.02 20.68 4.46
CA ALA A 390 2.56 20.73 4.66
C ALA A 390 1.91 19.41 5.09
N ALA A 391 2.35 18.26 4.55
CA ALA A 391 1.78 16.98 4.93
C ALA A 391 2.29 16.50 6.30
N SER A 392 3.46 16.96 6.74
CA SER A 392 3.97 16.65 8.08
C SER A 392 3.03 17.15 9.18
N LEU A 393 2.42 18.32 8.99
CA LEU A 393 1.48 18.96 9.92
C LEU A 393 0.13 18.26 10.09
N VAL A 394 -0.20 17.25 9.29
CA VAL A 394 -1.42 16.47 9.48
C VAL A 394 -1.11 15.02 9.25
N GLY A 395 -1.23 14.24 10.32
CA GLY A 395 -0.94 12.82 10.24
C GLY A 395 -1.76 12.10 9.16
N ASN A 396 -3.00 12.51 8.85
CA ASN A 396 -3.76 11.93 7.72
C ASN A 396 -3.12 12.18 6.38
N ALA A 397 -2.75 13.44 6.10
CA ALA A 397 -2.06 13.79 4.88
C ALA A 397 -0.73 13.03 4.81
N TYR A 398 0.10 13.09 5.86
CA TYR A 398 1.35 12.34 5.95
C TYR A 398 1.18 10.85 5.59
N PHE A 399 0.26 10.17 6.27
CA PHE A 399 0.07 8.73 6.12
C PHE A 399 -0.49 8.38 4.74
N CYS A 400 -1.49 9.11 4.26
CA CYS A 400 -2.05 8.89 2.92
C CYS A 400 -1.01 9.17 1.83
N THR A 401 -0.19 10.23 1.95
CA THR A 401 0.89 10.54 1.01
C THR A 401 1.88 9.37 0.90
N TRP A 402 2.32 8.82 2.05
CA TRP A 402 3.22 7.66 2.08
C TRP A 402 2.59 6.41 1.49
N ILE A 403 1.37 6.06 1.91
CA ILE A 403 0.68 4.88 1.39
C ILE A 403 0.45 4.98 -0.12
N ASN A 404 -0.02 6.13 -0.60
CA ASN A 404 -0.25 6.32 -2.02
C ASN A 404 1.05 6.15 -2.82
N THR A 405 2.16 6.68 -2.28
CA THR A 405 3.48 6.51 -2.90
C THR A 405 3.91 5.05 -2.94
N VAL A 406 3.70 4.29 -1.87
CA VAL A 406 3.98 2.85 -1.84
C VAL A 406 3.20 2.13 -2.94
N PHE A 407 1.89 2.40 -3.08
CA PHE A 407 1.08 1.78 -4.13
C PHE A 407 1.51 2.19 -5.54
N ILE A 408 1.92 3.44 -5.75
CA ILE A 408 2.47 3.90 -7.04
C ILE A 408 3.76 3.14 -7.35
N MET A 409 4.67 3.04 -6.39
CA MET A 409 5.95 2.33 -6.55
C MET A 409 5.75 0.84 -6.78
N GLU A 410 4.85 0.20 -6.03
CA GLU A 410 4.50 -1.21 -6.22
C GLU A 410 3.91 -1.45 -7.62
N THR A 411 2.95 -0.63 -8.04
CA THR A 411 2.34 -0.72 -9.38
C THR A 411 3.39 -0.53 -10.48
N PHE A 412 4.35 0.38 -10.27
CA PHE A 412 5.47 0.57 -11.20
C PHE A 412 6.44 -0.62 -11.24
N ILE A 413 6.79 -1.21 -10.10
CA ILE A 413 7.64 -2.42 -10.04
C ILE A 413 6.96 -3.59 -10.77
N TRP A 414 5.66 -3.78 -10.55
CA TRP A 414 4.87 -4.78 -11.25
C TRP A 414 4.86 -4.53 -12.76
N PHE A 415 4.73 -3.27 -13.19
CA PHE A 415 4.86 -2.91 -14.61
C PHE A 415 6.23 -3.27 -15.20
N LEU A 416 7.32 -2.96 -14.51
CA LEU A 416 8.67 -3.30 -14.97
C LEU A 416 8.88 -4.81 -15.07
N HIS A 417 8.31 -5.57 -14.14
CA HIS A 417 8.36 -7.02 -14.16
C HIS A 417 7.57 -7.60 -15.35
N ASP A 418 6.39 -7.07 -15.64
CA ASP A 418 5.60 -7.46 -16.82
C ASP A 418 6.31 -7.08 -18.13
N LEU A 419 6.89 -5.89 -18.20
CA LEU A 419 7.68 -5.44 -19.34
C LEU A 419 8.85 -6.40 -19.59
N ARG A 420 9.58 -6.79 -18.53
CA ARG A 420 10.68 -7.75 -18.61
C ARG A 420 10.20 -9.12 -19.12
N LYS A 421 9.08 -9.63 -18.59
CA LYS A 421 8.47 -10.88 -19.05
C LYS A 421 8.04 -10.80 -20.52
N GLY A 422 7.48 -9.67 -20.93
CA GLY A 422 7.09 -9.40 -22.31
C GLY A 422 8.29 -9.41 -23.27
N VAL A 423 9.36 -8.70 -22.92
CA VAL A 423 10.61 -8.69 -23.69
C VAL A 423 11.21 -10.09 -23.78
N HIS A 424 11.27 -10.83 -22.67
CA HIS A 424 11.80 -12.19 -22.66
C HIS A 424 10.98 -13.12 -23.56
N SER A 425 9.66 -13.03 -23.50
CA SER A 425 8.76 -13.80 -24.35
C SER A 425 8.94 -13.46 -25.83
N ALA A 426 9.06 -12.16 -26.17
CA ALA A 426 9.32 -11.71 -27.53
C ALA A 426 10.68 -12.18 -28.06
N LEU A 427 11.71 -12.19 -27.22
CA LEU A 427 13.03 -12.72 -27.56
C LEU A 427 12.97 -14.23 -27.83
N GLN A 428 12.28 -15.00 -26.98
CA GLN A 428 12.10 -16.44 -27.21
C GLN A 428 11.36 -16.73 -28.52
N VAL A 429 10.37 -15.91 -28.89
CA VAL A 429 9.68 -16.05 -30.18
C VAL A 429 10.65 -15.79 -31.35
N LYS A 430 11.42 -14.70 -31.30
CA LYS A 430 12.43 -14.39 -32.34
C LYS A 430 13.52 -15.45 -32.44
N GLU A 431 13.96 -15.99 -31.31
CA GLU A 431 14.95 -17.07 -31.27
C GLU A 431 14.42 -18.34 -31.96
N ARG A 432 13.16 -18.71 -31.70
CA ARG A 432 12.51 -19.85 -32.37
C ARG A 432 12.33 -19.60 -33.87
N GLU A 433 11.94 -18.39 -34.27
CA GLU A 433 11.87 -18.02 -35.69
C GLU A 433 13.24 -18.13 -36.38
N TYR A 434 14.29 -17.68 -35.70
CA TYR A 434 15.67 -17.78 -36.18
C TYR A 434 16.10 -19.25 -36.32
N GLN A 435 15.86 -20.08 -35.30
CA GLN A 435 16.13 -21.52 -35.36
C GLN A 435 15.37 -22.20 -36.50
N LYS A 436 14.09 -21.84 -36.72
CA LYS A 436 13.30 -22.35 -37.84
C LYS A 436 13.91 -21.96 -39.18
N ARG A 437 14.30 -20.70 -39.37
CA ARG A 437 14.97 -20.24 -40.60
C ARG A 437 16.32 -20.94 -40.81
N GLN A 438 17.09 -21.18 -39.75
CA GLN A 438 18.32 -21.96 -39.84
C GLN A 438 18.06 -23.40 -40.30
N GLN A 439 17.02 -24.05 -39.77
CA GLN A 439 16.61 -25.39 -40.22
C GLN A 439 16.19 -25.39 -41.69
N GLU A 440 15.42 -24.40 -42.13
CA GLU A 440 15.02 -24.25 -43.53
C GLU A 440 16.22 -24.04 -44.46
N VAL A 441 17.21 -23.24 -44.05
CA VAL A 441 18.45 -23.03 -44.83
C VAL A 441 19.27 -24.32 -44.89
N MET A 442 19.41 -25.06 -43.79
CA MET A 442 20.11 -26.36 -43.79
C MET A 442 19.39 -27.41 -44.64
N GLN A 443 18.06 -27.42 -44.65
CA GLN A 443 17.30 -28.31 -45.53
C GLN A 443 17.47 -27.93 -47.00
N LYS A 444 17.45 -26.63 -47.32
CA LYS A 444 17.71 -26.14 -48.68
C LYS A 444 19.13 -26.42 -49.15
N SER A 445 20.14 -26.26 -48.29
CA SER A 445 21.53 -26.57 -48.64
C SER A 445 21.71 -28.06 -48.91
N ARG A 446 21.17 -28.93 -48.06
CA ARG A 446 21.17 -30.40 -48.28
C ARG A 446 20.45 -30.80 -49.56
N ALA A 447 19.31 -30.16 -49.87
CA ALA A 447 18.57 -30.42 -51.10
C ALA A 447 19.37 -29.98 -52.36
N LEU A 448 20.07 -28.85 -52.29
CA LEU A 448 20.94 -28.37 -53.38
C LEU A 448 22.17 -29.27 -53.57
N GLU A 449 22.77 -29.73 -52.48
CA GLU A 449 23.90 -30.66 -52.52
C GLU A 449 23.48 -32.01 -53.12
N GLY A 450 22.33 -32.54 -52.72
CA GLY A 450 21.75 -33.75 -53.33
C GLY A 450 21.49 -33.58 -54.83
N LYS A 451 21.00 -32.40 -55.27
CA LYS A 451 20.85 -32.08 -56.70
C LYS A 451 22.18 -32.02 -57.44
N ARG A 452 23.25 -31.48 -56.82
CA ARG A 452 24.59 -31.44 -57.42
C ARG A 452 25.20 -32.83 -57.56
N MET A 453 25.06 -33.69 -56.55
CA MET A 453 25.52 -35.09 -56.65
C MET A 453 24.77 -35.84 -57.75
N ALA A 454 23.45 -35.64 -57.85
CA ALA A 454 22.66 -36.24 -58.93
C ALA A 454 23.10 -35.73 -60.31
N ALA A 455 23.34 -34.42 -60.49
CA ALA A 455 23.77 -33.85 -61.76
C ALA A 455 25.21 -34.23 -62.15
N GLY A 456 26.15 -34.26 -61.19
CA GLY A 456 27.54 -34.65 -61.43
C GLY A 456 27.69 -36.13 -61.84
N SER A 457 26.78 -37.00 -61.40
CA SER A 457 26.75 -38.40 -61.85
C SER A 457 26.52 -38.53 -63.35
N TRP A 458 25.73 -37.66 -63.98
CA TRP A 458 25.44 -37.72 -65.42
C TRP A 458 26.59 -37.21 -66.29
N GLN A 459 27.50 -36.41 -65.73
CA GLN A 459 28.57 -35.77 -66.51
C GLN A 459 29.83 -36.64 -66.60
N ASN A 460 30.02 -37.59 -65.68
CA ASN A 460 31.12 -38.56 -65.79
C ASN A 460 30.81 -39.69 -66.78
N ASP A 461 29.54 -40.01 -67.03
CA ASP A 461 29.15 -41.04 -68.02
C ASP A 461 29.21 -40.54 -69.48
N ALA A 462 29.44 -39.24 -69.72
CA ALA A 462 29.49 -38.64 -71.06
C ALA A 462 30.91 -38.26 -71.52
N VAL A 463 31.94 -38.53 -70.73
CA VAL A 463 33.34 -38.18 -71.05
C VAL A 463 34.18 -39.41 -71.48
N ASP A 464 33.62 -40.62 -71.43
CA ASP A 464 34.32 -41.84 -71.87
C ASP A 464 34.41 -42.03 -73.41
N ASP A 465 33.90 -41.09 -74.23
CA ASP A 465 33.97 -41.17 -75.71
C ASP A 465 34.75 -40.01 -76.37
N ILE A 466 35.56 -39.24 -75.63
CA ILE A 466 36.50 -38.27 -76.24
C ILE A 466 37.92 -38.84 -76.21
N GLU A 467 38.31 -39.38 -77.37
CA GLU A 467 39.69 -39.75 -77.72
C GLU A 467 40.67 -38.65 -77.31
N LEU A 468 41.59 -39.01 -76.41
CA LEU A 468 42.71 -38.17 -75.99
C LEU A 468 43.68 -37.98 -77.17
N ASP A 469 43.66 -36.81 -77.80
CA ASP A 469 44.83 -36.31 -78.51
C ASP A 469 45.83 -35.71 -77.50
N GLU A 470 47.03 -36.25 -77.57
CA GLU A 470 48.22 -35.98 -76.78
C GLU A 470 48.60 -34.49 -76.81
N VAL A 471 48.41 -33.77 -75.69
CA VAL A 471 48.94 -32.41 -75.51
C VAL A 471 49.81 -32.34 -74.26
N GLN A 472 51.01 -31.82 -74.52
CA GLN A 472 52.22 -31.72 -73.68
C GLN A 472 52.07 -31.11 -72.28
N PRO A 473 53.01 -31.43 -71.37
CA PRO A 473 53.05 -30.89 -70.02
C PRO A 473 53.48 -29.40 -70.03
N THR A 474 52.73 -28.55 -69.35
CA THR A 474 53.13 -27.17 -69.00
C THR A 474 52.98 -26.95 -67.48
N PRO A 475 53.72 -25.99 -66.91
CA PRO A 475 54.50 -26.23 -65.71
C PRO A 475 53.81 -25.80 -64.43
N THR A 476 54.30 -26.36 -63.34
CA THR A 476 54.07 -26.02 -61.95
C THR A 476 53.95 -24.51 -61.71
N MET A 477 52.75 -24.03 -61.38
CA MET A 477 52.58 -22.75 -60.67
C MET A 477 52.16 -23.04 -59.22
N GLN A 478 53.06 -22.69 -58.29
CA GLN A 478 52.81 -22.59 -56.87
C GLN A 478 51.66 -21.60 -56.63
N ALA A 479 50.50 -22.09 -56.19
CA ALA A 479 49.46 -21.24 -55.64
C ALA A 479 49.72 -21.04 -54.14
N VAL A 480 50.19 -19.83 -53.82
CA VAL A 480 50.29 -19.26 -52.49
C VAL A 480 48.91 -19.28 -51.83
N MET A 481 48.78 -19.92 -50.67
CA MET A 481 47.57 -19.83 -49.83
C MET A 481 47.35 -18.37 -49.40
N PRO A 482 46.18 -17.76 -49.65
CA PRO A 482 45.81 -16.53 -48.98
C PRO A 482 45.55 -16.82 -47.49
N PRO A 483 46.01 -15.96 -46.56
CA PRO A 483 45.78 -16.16 -45.13
C PRO A 483 44.29 -16.05 -44.79
N LEU A 484 43.85 -16.94 -43.89
CA LEU A 484 42.54 -16.91 -43.26
C LEU A 484 42.24 -15.49 -42.70
N PRO A 485 41.04 -14.93 -42.92
CA PRO A 485 40.64 -13.72 -42.23
C PRO A 485 40.40 -14.04 -40.74
N THR A 486 41.31 -13.59 -39.89
CA THR A 486 41.11 -13.52 -38.44
C THR A 486 40.02 -12.49 -38.13
N HIS A 487 38.93 -12.93 -37.51
CA HIS A 487 37.93 -12.04 -36.93
C HIS A 487 38.56 -11.16 -35.85
N PRO A 488 38.23 -9.85 -35.78
CA PRO A 488 38.72 -8.99 -34.72
C PRO A 488 38.08 -9.40 -33.38
N VAL A 489 38.93 -9.82 -32.46
CA VAL A 489 38.62 -9.86 -31.03
C VAL A 489 38.48 -8.41 -30.56
N PHE A 490 37.25 -8.00 -30.24
CA PHE A 490 37.03 -6.73 -29.54
C PHE A 490 37.45 -6.91 -28.07
N ASP A 491 38.64 -6.43 -27.76
CA ASP A 491 39.14 -6.28 -26.40
C ASP A 491 38.57 -4.98 -25.80
N LEU A 492 37.60 -5.12 -24.89
CA LEU A 492 36.96 -4.01 -24.17
C LEU A 492 37.73 -3.70 -22.88
N SER A 493 39.02 -3.40 -22.98
CA SER A 493 39.83 -2.99 -21.83
C SER A 493 40.82 -1.86 -22.18
N SER A 494 40.32 -0.63 -22.31
CA SER A 494 41.06 0.60 -21.93
C SER A 494 40.32 1.88 -22.31
N SER A 495 39.74 2.55 -21.32
CA SER A 495 39.65 4.03 -21.32
C SER A 495 39.73 4.54 -19.88
N GLN A 496 40.95 4.56 -19.35
CA GLN A 496 41.29 5.44 -18.23
C GLN A 496 41.60 6.83 -18.81
N THR A 497 40.67 7.76 -18.64
CA THR A 497 40.90 9.18 -18.87
C THR A 497 41.45 9.79 -17.57
N PRO A 498 42.60 10.49 -17.59
CA PRO A 498 43.13 11.16 -16.40
C PRO A 498 42.39 12.49 -16.15
N PRO A 499 42.29 12.96 -14.88
CA PRO A 499 41.74 14.27 -14.57
C PRO A 499 42.79 15.37 -14.80
N PRO A 500 42.41 16.57 -15.29
CA PRO A 500 43.32 17.70 -15.31
C PRO A 500 43.39 18.36 -13.92
N GLN A 501 44.62 18.52 -13.45
CA GLN A 501 44.99 19.31 -12.27
C GLN A 501 45.02 20.81 -12.59
N GLU A 502 44.52 21.57 -11.60
CA GLU A 502 45.00 22.86 -11.08
C GLU A 502 45.47 23.96 -12.05
N GLU A 503 44.74 25.07 -12.03
CA GLU A 503 45.36 26.40 -12.13
C GLU A 503 44.96 27.23 -10.89
N ARG A 504 45.97 27.48 -10.04
CA ARG A 504 45.94 28.44 -8.93
C ARG A 504 46.09 29.86 -9.47
N LEU A 505 45.48 30.82 -8.75
CA LEU A 505 45.87 32.23 -8.47
C LEU A 505 44.57 33.03 -8.29
N ALA A 506 44.41 34.08 -7.48
CA ALA A 506 45.09 34.62 -6.33
C ALA A 506 44.10 35.61 -5.67
N ALA A 507 44.26 35.81 -4.36
CA ALA A 507 43.79 36.90 -3.51
C ALA A 507 43.15 38.13 -4.17
N THR A 508 41.96 38.55 -3.69
CA THR A 508 41.69 39.93 -3.24
C THR A 508 40.32 40.07 -2.55
N SER A 509 40.33 40.39 -1.25
CA SER A 509 39.31 41.25 -0.62
C SER A 509 39.47 42.68 -1.18
N PRO A 510 38.41 43.51 -1.31
CA PRO A 510 37.86 44.20 -0.13
C PRO A 510 36.37 44.65 -0.19
N ASN A 511 35.91 45.12 0.97
CA ASN A 511 34.94 46.21 1.21
C ASN A 511 33.46 46.01 0.84
N VAL A 512 32.57 45.99 1.85
CA VAL A 512 31.82 47.15 2.39
C VAL A 512 30.80 47.69 1.38
N ALA A 513 29.55 47.31 1.59
CA ALA A 513 28.39 48.15 1.29
C ALA A 513 27.19 47.66 2.14
N SER A 514 27.02 48.32 3.29
CA SER A 514 25.76 48.38 4.01
C SER A 514 24.70 49.03 3.12
N ASN A 515 23.50 48.44 3.05
CA ASN A 515 22.31 49.20 2.68
C ASN A 515 21.29 49.09 3.81
N ASP A 516 21.44 50.04 4.74
CA ASP A 516 20.39 50.53 5.61
C ASP A 516 19.28 51.16 4.76
N THR A 517 18.05 50.69 4.93
CA THR A 517 16.86 51.54 4.79
C THR A 517 15.69 50.84 5.46
N TYR A 518 15.31 51.26 6.67
CA TYR A 518 13.92 51.58 7.05
C TYR A 518 13.86 52.17 8.48
N ARG A 519 13.93 53.50 8.51
CA ARG A 519 13.00 54.41 9.20
C ARG A 519 12.76 54.23 10.71
N ARG A 520 13.60 54.92 11.49
CA ARG A 520 13.34 55.41 12.86
C ARG A 520 12.12 56.35 12.87
N GLY A 521 11.15 56.07 13.75
CA GLY A 521 10.18 57.03 14.26
C GLY A 521 10.37 57.16 15.78
N ASN A 522 11.08 58.21 16.21
CA ASN A 522 11.15 58.62 17.61
C ASN A 522 9.91 59.48 17.92
N VAL A 523 9.08 59.04 18.87
CA VAL A 523 8.12 59.91 19.56
C VAL A 523 8.59 60.13 20.99
N ARG A 524 8.89 61.40 21.28
CA ARG A 524 9.10 61.99 22.61
C ARG A 524 7.76 62.11 23.34
N LEU A 525 7.70 61.70 24.61
CA LEU A 525 6.86 62.27 25.66
C LEU A 525 7.73 62.21 26.94
N ARG A 526 8.38 63.30 27.35
CA ARG A 526 7.91 64.46 28.13
C ARG A 526 7.34 64.02 29.48
N GLY A 527 8.17 64.19 30.52
CA GLY A 527 7.78 63.97 31.90
C GLY A 527 6.92 65.09 32.48
N THR A 528 6.36 64.78 33.63
CA THR A 528 5.92 65.71 34.67
C THR A 528 5.99 64.96 35.98
N ASP A 529 6.92 65.39 36.84
CA ASP A 529 6.82 65.29 38.29
C ASP A 529 5.61 66.15 38.74
N LEU A 530 4.90 65.70 39.77
CA LEU A 530 4.20 66.54 40.74
C LEU A 530 3.77 65.67 41.93
N ASP A 531 4.37 65.99 43.07
CA ASP A 531 3.94 65.63 44.42
C ASP A 531 2.55 66.21 44.72
N ASP A 532 1.75 65.52 45.54
CA ASP A 532 0.87 66.13 46.57
C ASP A 532 0.25 65.06 47.48
N ASP A 533 0.72 65.11 48.72
CA ASP A 533 0.19 64.79 50.06
C ASP A 533 -1.30 64.43 50.33
N LEU A 534 -1.46 63.54 51.34
CA LEU A 534 -2.49 63.46 52.43
C LEU A 534 -3.95 63.09 52.03
N ASP A 535 -4.77 62.30 52.74
CA ASP A 535 -5.01 61.95 54.16
C ASP A 535 -5.42 60.45 54.26
N ASP A 536 -4.99 59.60 55.20
CA ASP A 536 -5.43 59.43 56.61
C ASP A 536 -6.95 59.41 56.86
N VAL A 537 -7.59 58.22 56.88
CA VAL A 537 -8.70 57.86 57.81
C VAL A 537 -8.86 56.31 57.88
N GLY A 538 -8.75 55.75 59.08
CA GLY A 538 -9.75 54.77 59.57
C GLY A 538 -9.35 53.30 59.67
N GLU A 539 -8.67 52.95 60.77
CA GLU A 539 -8.83 51.65 61.45
C GLU A 539 -10.31 51.42 61.82
N ASP A 540 -10.78 50.18 61.68
CA ASP A 540 -11.73 49.59 62.63
C ASP A 540 -11.64 48.06 62.60
N ASP A 541 -11.63 47.52 63.82
CA ASP A 541 -11.35 46.16 64.26
C ASP A 541 -12.41 45.10 63.91
N LEU A 542 -11.92 43.90 63.53
CA LEU A 542 -12.23 42.53 64.04
C LEU A 542 -13.69 42.07 64.33
N PRO A 543 -13.96 40.78 64.67
CA PRO A 543 -13.39 39.48 64.26
C PRO A 543 -14.50 38.47 63.87
N GLY A 544 -14.15 37.22 63.53
CA GLY A 544 -15.12 36.11 63.62
C GLY A 544 -14.73 34.83 62.88
N ASP A 545 -14.32 33.84 63.67
CA ASP A 545 -14.14 32.43 63.32
C ASP A 545 -15.39 31.76 62.69
N ASP A 546 -15.18 30.73 61.87
CA ASP A 546 -15.68 29.36 62.13
C ASP A 546 -15.65 28.46 60.88
N ASP A 547 -14.87 27.38 61.00
CA ASP A 547 -15.22 25.98 60.77
C ASP A 547 -15.86 25.46 59.46
N ASN A 548 -15.18 24.41 58.95
CA ASN A 548 -15.72 23.13 58.52
C ASN A 548 -16.89 23.09 57.51
N ASN A 549 -16.60 22.61 56.30
CA ASN A 549 -17.34 21.43 55.80
C ASN A 549 -16.68 20.76 54.59
N GLU A 550 -16.30 19.50 54.80
CA GLU A 550 -16.24 18.47 53.78
C GLU A 550 -17.55 18.43 52.99
N ARG A 551 -17.48 18.44 51.65
CA ARG A 551 -18.55 17.92 50.80
C ARG A 551 -17.99 17.03 49.69
N THR A 552 -18.27 15.74 49.85
CA THR A 552 -18.32 14.71 48.82
C THR A 552 -19.10 15.16 47.57
N PRO A 553 -18.71 14.75 46.34
CA PRO A 553 -19.61 14.88 45.20
C PRO A 553 -20.54 13.66 45.13
N ARG A 554 -21.82 13.86 45.51
CA ARG A 554 -22.93 12.99 45.09
C ARG A 554 -23.37 13.41 43.70
N GLY A 555 -23.64 12.40 42.87
CA GLY A 555 -23.88 12.54 41.45
C GLY A 555 -25.12 13.33 41.05
N SER A 556 -25.09 13.80 39.81
CA SER A 556 -26.26 14.21 39.06
C SER A 556 -26.28 13.48 37.72
N THR A 557 -27.32 12.69 37.53
CA THR A 557 -27.84 12.26 36.24
C THR A 557 -28.29 13.52 35.47
N VAL A 558 -27.66 13.80 34.34
CA VAL A 558 -28.15 14.82 33.40
C VAL A 558 -28.59 14.13 32.13
N PHE A 559 -29.92 14.06 31.99
CA PHE A 559 -30.65 13.83 30.75
C PHE A 559 -30.30 14.95 29.77
N PHE A 560 -30.01 14.59 28.51
CA PHE A 560 -29.95 15.55 27.41
C PHE A 560 -31.38 15.78 26.89
N GLU A 561 -31.92 16.95 27.16
CA GLU A 561 -33.10 17.50 26.48
C GLU A 561 -32.58 18.50 25.44
N ALA A 562 -32.82 18.19 24.16
CA ALA A 562 -32.40 18.99 23.03
C ALA A 562 -33.52 19.97 22.67
N ASP A 563 -33.42 21.21 23.15
CA ASP A 563 -34.26 22.30 22.68
C ASP A 563 -33.65 22.90 21.40
N MET A 564 -34.28 22.59 20.26
CA MET A 564 -34.16 23.40 19.05
C MET A 564 -35.17 24.54 19.10
N ALA A 565 -34.70 25.78 19.24
CA ALA A 565 -35.49 26.98 18.97
C ALA A 565 -35.01 27.66 17.67
N PRO A 566 -35.94 28.17 16.84
CA PRO A 566 -35.63 28.71 15.51
C PRO A 566 -35.12 30.16 15.58
N SER A 567 -34.09 30.44 14.79
CA SER A 567 -33.61 31.79 14.51
C SER A 567 -34.63 32.56 13.67
N ASN A 568 -35.32 33.51 14.30
CA ASN A 568 -36.00 34.61 13.62
C ASN A 568 -34.93 35.58 13.09
N ARG A 569 -34.86 35.76 11.78
CA ARG A 569 -34.14 36.87 11.14
C ARG A 569 -35.13 38.02 10.94
N ASP A 570 -34.97 39.06 11.75
CA ASP A 570 -35.64 40.32 11.56
C ASP A 570 -35.05 41.09 10.37
N LEU A 571 -35.98 41.72 9.66
CA LEU A 571 -35.79 42.63 8.54
C LEU A 571 -35.13 43.93 9.00
N GLU A 572 -33.99 44.30 8.41
CA GLU A 572 -33.52 45.68 8.41
C GLU A 572 -34.15 46.45 7.25
N ASN A 573 -34.80 47.55 7.60
CA ASN A 573 -35.39 48.55 6.73
C ASN A 573 -34.38 49.70 6.53
N PRO A 574 -34.29 50.35 5.35
CA PRO A 574 -33.33 51.40 5.09
C PRO A 574 -33.89 52.78 5.44
N MET A 575 -33.11 53.63 6.12
CA MET A 575 -33.14 55.10 5.98
C MET A 575 -32.09 55.76 6.89
N LYS A 576 -30.95 56.17 6.32
CA LYS A 576 -30.38 57.53 6.35
C LYS A 576 -29.06 57.58 5.60
#